data_AF-A0A7M5VB59-F1
#
_entry.id   AF-A0A7M5VB59-F1
#
_cell.length_a   1.000
_cell.length_b   1.000
_cell.length_c   1.000
_cell.angle_alpha   90.00
_cell.angle_beta   90.00
_cell.angle_gamma   90.00
#
_symmetry.space_group_name_H-M   'P 1'
#
loop_
_entity.id
_entity.type
_entity.pdbx_description
1 polymer ?
#
loop_
_entity_poly.entity_id
_entity_poly.type
_entity_poly.pdbx_seq_one_letter_code
_entity_poly.pdbx_strand_id
1 'polypeptide(L)'
;MSKVIVWEYETDMHGLFAPYEDNISNSIEDAYVKNPQDQNVDLGKIDHLLNNYEIEFNAMMQTNTKSGRQRQIQRQTYSTNSTIGSGVSWQWMTEKGWVVYDIEAIEAIERAYNQGSKTCDLGLLSFGLPNLVCIDKGYQKNKQSGFVRPIQRKVVDYKAVSGTRMKSSGTSSSTLTSAHAATNNLPSLNQPNSTTSHYQSLNGGAGSNTRPYSTQQPKSLPVSSGSSKSKSAGSISLGASSSTASHKSVGRRSSSDDKASHKKRKSNSAKPINPILDPFCSLSQPDDKNEQCAICLSELEDDNMTSLPENVLQLKICKHKFHESCLEALYKSSHNQQHCLRCPICKQIHGVLKGDQPPGRMTHRMDRHQDCEGYRGDGLIIITYNINHGIQGPEHPNPGHPYYTGNFPRTAYLPANKKGTKCLKLLEVAFERRLIFTVGTSATTGHDNCVTWTNIHHKTSSRNDGSGHGYPDPGYMDNLIEELKNVGVTDADIKP
;
A
#
# COMPACT_ATOMS: atom_id res chain seq x y z
N MET A 1 -30.15 30.08 -14.22
CA MET A 1 -29.66 29.54 -12.94
C MET A 1 -28.23 30.02 -12.74
N SER A 2 -27.83 30.31 -11.52
CA SER A 2 -26.43 30.56 -11.17
C SER A 2 -25.59 29.29 -11.40
N LYS A 3 -24.32 29.49 -11.74
CA LYS A 3 -23.32 28.43 -11.91
C LYS A 3 -22.00 28.87 -11.30
N VAL A 4 -21.19 27.91 -10.86
CA VAL A 4 -19.77 28.10 -10.52
C VAL A 4 -18.88 27.50 -11.61
N ILE A 5 -17.62 27.92 -11.64
CA ILE A 5 -16.56 27.41 -12.52
C ILE A 5 -15.63 26.55 -11.66
N VAL A 6 -15.41 25.31 -12.10
CA VAL A 6 -14.50 24.38 -11.43
C VAL A 6 -13.48 23.92 -12.46
N TRP A 7 -12.20 24.07 -12.11
CA TRP A 7 -11.11 23.42 -12.82
C TRP A 7 -10.83 22.06 -12.20
N GLU A 8 -10.61 21.07 -13.04
CA GLU A 8 -10.34 19.69 -12.65
C GLU A 8 -9.08 19.18 -13.35
N TYR A 9 -8.47 18.14 -12.77
CA TYR A 9 -7.37 17.39 -13.35
C TYR A 9 -7.72 15.90 -13.43
N GLU A 10 -7.23 15.24 -14.47
CA GLU A 10 -7.32 13.79 -14.60
C GLU A 10 -6.49 13.11 -13.50
N THR A 11 -7.09 12.13 -12.84
CA THR A 11 -6.46 11.40 -11.73
C THR A 11 -5.45 10.35 -12.24
N ASP A 12 -5.06 9.41 -11.38
CA ASP A 12 -4.30 8.23 -11.82
C ASP A 12 -5.21 7.15 -12.45
N MET A 13 -6.53 7.32 -12.37
CA MET A 13 -7.51 6.53 -13.13
C MET A 13 -7.93 7.33 -14.37
N HIS A 14 -7.59 6.80 -15.55
CA HIS A 14 -7.84 7.46 -16.83
C HIS A 14 -9.33 7.79 -17.04
N GLY A 15 -9.64 9.02 -17.41
CA GLY A 15 -11.00 9.54 -17.57
C GLY A 15 -11.74 9.89 -16.27
N LEU A 16 -11.19 9.59 -15.09
CA LEU A 16 -11.71 10.08 -13.81
C LEU A 16 -11.05 11.42 -13.47
N PHE A 17 -11.86 12.47 -13.37
CA PHE A 17 -11.42 13.83 -13.06
C PHE A 17 -11.74 14.21 -11.62
N ALA A 18 -10.80 14.89 -10.95
CA ALA A 18 -10.96 15.44 -9.61
C ALA A 18 -10.81 16.98 -9.64
N PRO A 19 -11.62 17.73 -8.89
CA PRO A 19 -11.49 19.18 -8.81
C PRO A 19 -10.18 19.59 -8.12
N TYR A 20 -9.57 20.67 -8.59
CA TYR A 20 -8.63 21.45 -7.78
C TYR A 20 -9.37 22.06 -6.60
N GLU A 21 -8.68 22.34 -5.49
CA GLU A 21 -9.29 23.13 -4.41
C GLU A 21 -9.70 24.52 -4.90
N ASP A 22 -10.66 25.14 -4.20
CA ASP A 22 -11.30 26.39 -4.56
C ASP A 22 -10.33 27.56 -4.76
N ASN A 23 -9.34 27.72 -3.88
CA ASN A 23 -8.26 28.70 -4.02
C ASN A 23 -7.46 28.52 -5.34
N ILE A 24 -7.17 27.27 -5.70
CA ILE A 24 -6.40 26.91 -6.90
C ILE A 24 -7.26 27.06 -8.15
N SER A 25 -8.46 26.48 -8.17
CA SER A 25 -9.43 26.60 -9.28
C SER A 25 -9.76 28.06 -9.60
N ASN A 26 -9.97 28.89 -8.58
CA ASN A 26 -10.26 30.32 -8.77
C ASN A 26 -9.06 31.09 -9.34
N SER A 27 -7.85 30.72 -8.95
CA SER A 27 -6.60 31.32 -9.42
C SER A 27 -6.26 30.90 -10.85
N ILE A 28 -6.50 29.64 -11.21
CA ILE A 28 -6.41 29.14 -12.59
C ILE A 28 -7.40 29.90 -13.47
N GLU A 29 -8.64 30.09 -13.01
CA GLU A 29 -9.65 30.87 -13.74
C GLU A 29 -9.24 32.35 -13.89
N ASP A 30 -8.62 32.97 -12.88
CA ASP A 30 -8.10 34.35 -12.99
C ASP A 30 -6.92 34.49 -13.94
N ALA A 31 -6.16 33.42 -14.21
CA ALA A 31 -5.13 33.43 -15.24
C ALA A 31 -5.76 33.20 -16.62
N TYR A 32 -6.62 32.19 -16.75
CA TYR A 32 -7.30 31.83 -17.99
C TYR A 32 -8.11 32.99 -18.56
N VAL A 33 -8.88 33.71 -17.74
CA VAL A 33 -9.68 34.87 -18.18
C VAL A 33 -8.82 36.07 -18.61
N LYS A 34 -7.57 36.18 -18.13
CA LYS A 34 -6.64 37.25 -18.53
C LYS A 34 -5.97 36.97 -19.86
N ASN A 35 -5.53 35.73 -20.11
CA ASN A 35 -4.96 35.32 -21.39
C ASN A 35 -5.20 33.82 -21.67
N PRO A 36 -6.29 33.45 -22.38
CA PRO A 36 -6.61 32.05 -22.67
C PRO A 36 -5.69 31.35 -23.69
N GLN A 37 -4.73 32.06 -24.30
CA GLN A 37 -4.03 31.59 -25.51
C GLN A 37 -2.51 31.62 -25.45
N ASP A 38 -1.90 32.24 -24.43
CA ASP A 38 -0.44 32.40 -24.37
C ASP A 38 0.07 32.57 -22.93
N GLN A 39 -0.42 31.73 -22.01
CA GLN A 39 0.00 31.74 -20.62
C GLN A 39 0.08 30.34 -20.01
N ASN A 40 1.26 30.00 -19.50
CA ASN A 40 1.43 28.91 -18.54
C ASN A 40 1.17 29.40 -17.10
N VAL A 41 0.60 28.52 -16.27
CA VAL A 41 0.34 28.80 -14.85
C VAL A 41 1.15 27.84 -13.98
N ASP A 42 2.24 28.35 -13.42
CA ASP A 42 3.00 27.69 -12.35
C ASP A 42 2.16 27.65 -11.06
N LEU A 43 1.69 26.44 -10.71
CA LEU A 43 0.83 26.22 -9.55
C LEU A 43 1.58 26.36 -8.22
N GLY A 44 2.92 26.29 -8.22
CA GLY A 44 3.75 26.53 -7.03
C GLY A 44 3.62 27.94 -6.47
N LYS A 45 3.30 28.92 -7.33
CA LYS A 45 3.00 30.31 -6.93
C LYS A 45 1.63 30.48 -6.27
N ILE A 46 0.77 29.46 -6.33
CA ILE A 46 -0.59 29.45 -5.74
C ILE A 46 -0.60 28.57 -4.49
N ASP A 47 -0.02 27.37 -4.56
CA ASP A 47 0.17 26.47 -3.43
C ASP A 47 1.54 25.77 -3.50
N HIS A 48 2.32 25.89 -2.42
CA HIS A 48 3.60 25.22 -2.23
C HIS A 48 3.57 23.69 -2.38
N LEU A 49 2.43 23.02 -2.16
CA LEU A 49 2.27 21.58 -2.42
C LEU A 49 2.33 21.26 -3.92
N LEU A 50 2.08 22.26 -4.77
CA LEU A 50 2.08 22.17 -6.22
C LEU A 50 3.34 22.78 -6.88
N ASN A 51 4.41 23.01 -6.11
CA ASN A 51 5.73 23.56 -6.50
C ASN A 51 6.49 22.87 -7.67
N ASN A 52 5.86 21.92 -8.37
CA ASN A 52 6.44 21.20 -9.50
C ASN A 52 5.39 20.95 -10.60
N TYR A 53 4.28 21.69 -10.61
CA TYR A 53 3.19 21.54 -11.58
C TYR A 53 2.90 22.85 -12.30
N GLU A 54 2.80 22.77 -13.61
CA GLU A 54 2.56 23.89 -14.51
C GLU A 54 1.37 23.53 -15.41
N ILE A 55 0.41 24.43 -15.57
CA ILE A 55 -0.71 24.29 -16.49
C ILE A 55 -0.40 25.01 -17.81
N GLU A 56 -0.60 24.33 -18.93
CA GLU A 56 -0.60 24.90 -20.28
C GLU A 56 -2.03 24.94 -20.81
N PHE A 57 -2.61 26.13 -20.98
CA PHE A 57 -4.01 26.26 -21.41
C PHE A 57 -4.26 25.83 -22.85
N ASN A 58 -3.31 26.04 -23.77
CA ASN A 58 -3.45 25.65 -25.18
C ASN A 58 -3.53 24.13 -25.36
N ALA A 59 -2.77 23.38 -24.58
CA ALA A 59 -2.80 21.92 -24.57
C ALA A 59 -3.94 21.35 -23.70
N MET A 60 -4.52 22.17 -22.80
CA MET A 60 -5.36 21.72 -21.68
C MET A 60 -4.69 20.60 -20.86
N MET A 61 -3.40 20.80 -20.55
CA MET A 61 -2.59 19.84 -19.78
C MET A 61 -2.02 20.46 -18.51
N GLN A 62 -1.99 19.68 -17.42
CA GLN A 62 -1.07 19.88 -16.29
C GLN A 62 0.20 19.05 -16.58
N THR A 63 1.37 19.68 -16.53
CA THR A 63 2.68 19.03 -16.62
C THR A 63 3.42 19.09 -15.29
N ASN A 64 3.97 17.96 -14.83
CA ASN A 64 4.87 17.92 -13.70
C ASN A 64 6.31 18.22 -14.15
N THR A 65 6.83 19.40 -13.83
CA THR A 65 8.10 19.94 -14.37
C THR A 65 9.36 19.16 -13.95
N LYS A 66 9.27 18.29 -12.93
CA LYS A 66 10.39 17.41 -12.50
C LYS A 66 10.38 16.02 -13.11
N SER A 67 9.20 15.44 -13.38
CA SER A 67 9.07 14.07 -13.90
C SER A 67 8.66 14.01 -15.38
N GLY A 68 8.30 15.14 -15.98
CA GLY A 68 7.73 15.21 -17.33
C GLY A 68 6.32 14.61 -17.43
N ARG A 69 5.76 14.05 -16.34
CA ARG A 69 4.44 13.43 -16.36
C ARG A 69 3.36 14.47 -16.59
N GLN A 70 2.51 14.22 -17.59
CA GLN A 70 1.37 15.09 -17.92
C GLN A 70 0.05 14.43 -17.51
N ARG A 71 -0.99 15.25 -17.30
CA ARG A 71 -2.39 14.90 -17.03
C ARG A 71 -3.31 15.87 -17.77
N GLN A 72 -4.45 15.40 -18.28
CA GLN A 72 -5.44 16.34 -18.83
C GLN A 72 -6.01 17.22 -17.72
N ILE A 73 -6.43 18.44 -18.07
CA ILE A 73 -7.27 19.29 -17.23
C ILE A 73 -8.54 19.68 -17.97
N GLN A 74 -9.60 19.99 -17.23
CA GLN A 74 -10.83 20.51 -17.81
C GLN A 74 -11.41 21.67 -17.00
N ARG A 75 -12.17 22.54 -17.68
CA ARG A 75 -12.86 23.70 -17.11
C ARG A 75 -14.37 23.49 -17.22
N GLN A 76 -14.97 23.00 -16.14
CA GLN A 76 -16.40 22.67 -16.09
C GLN A 76 -17.24 23.77 -15.42
N THR A 77 -18.57 23.69 -15.60
CA THR A 77 -19.50 24.66 -15.00
C THR A 77 -20.69 23.99 -14.31
N TYR A 78 -20.67 24.03 -12.97
CA TYR A 78 -21.63 23.35 -12.11
C TYR A 78 -22.78 24.27 -11.71
N SER A 79 -24.00 23.72 -11.66
CA SER A 79 -25.17 24.44 -11.14
C SER A 79 -25.04 24.68 -9.64
N THR A 80 -25.52 25.81 -9.12
CA THR A 80 -25.56 26.05 -7.67
C THR A 80 -26.47 25.10 -6.88
N ASN A 81 -27.21 24.22 -7.57
CA ASN A 81 -27.99 23.14 -6.97
C ASN A 81 -27.21 21.81 -6.84
N SER A 82 -25.98 21.72 -7.37
CA SER A 82 -25.07 20.58 -7.15
C SER A 82 -24.29 20.77 -5.86
N THR A 83 -23.76 19.69 -5.27
CA THR A 83 -22.97 19.76 -4.02
C THR A 83 -21.81 20.75 -4.12
N ILE A 84 -21.01 20.66 -5.18
CA ILE A 84 -19.85 21.54 -5.38
C ILE A 84 -20.25 22.99 -5.68
N GLY A 85 -21.36 23.18 -6.42
CA GLY A 85 -21.92 24.50 -6.71
C GLY A 85 -22.68 25.15 -5.55
N SER A 86 -23.08 24.39 -4.54
CA SER A 86 -23.64 24.92 -3.28
C SER A 86 -22.57 25.17 -2.20
N GLY A 87 -21.28 25.12 -2.57
CA GLY A 87 -20.16 25.45 -1.70
C GLY A 87 -19.70 24.33 -0.75
N VAL A 88 -19.91 23.07 -1.15
CA VAL A 88 -19.55 21.89 -0.33
C VAL A 88 -18.61 20.97 -1.10
N SER A 89 -17.57 20.49 -0.41
CA SER A 89 -16.64 19.48 -0.94
C SER A 89 -16.32 18.44 0.13
N TRP A 90 -15.92 17.24 -0.32
CA TRP A 90 -15.44 16.17 0.54
C TRP A 90 -13.99 15.83 0.17
N GLN A 91 -13.18 15.56 1.20
CA GLN A 91 -11.75 15.29 1.06
C GLN A 91 -11.33 14.09 1.90
N TRP A 92 -10.16 13.52 1.60
CA TRP A 92 -9.54 12.40 2.31
C TRP A 92 -8.03 12.57 2.49
N MET A 93 -7.49 12.00 3.57
CA MET A 93 -6.11 12.29 4.01
C MET A 93 -5.07 11.34 3.41
N THR A 94 -4.15 11.90 2.61
CA THR A 94 -2.93 11.21 2.13
C THR A 94 -1.74 11.50 3.05
N GLU A 95 -0.60 10.82 2.83
CA GLU A 95 0.68 11.19 3.49
C GLU A 95 1.19 12.59 3.09
N LYS A 96 0.64 13.21 2.04
CA LYS A 96 1.04 14.53 1.54
C LYS A 96 0.02 15.64 1.86
N GLY A 97 -1.00 15.34 2.67
CA GLY A 97 -2.11 16.23 2.99
C GLY A 97 -3.45 15.75 2.44
N TRP A 98 -4.46 16.62 2.53
CA TRP A 98 -5.81 16.35 2.05
C TRP A 98 -5.87 16.33 0.53
N VAL A 99 -6.69 15.42 -0.02
CA VAL A 99 -6.98 15.31 -1.45
C VAL A 99 -8.50 15.29 -1.62
N VAL A 100 -9.00 16.01 -2.63
CA VAL A 100 -10.43 16.08 -2.93
C VAL A 100 -10.91 14.77 -3.56
N TYR A 101 -12.13 14.34 -3.25
CA TYR A 101 -12.81 13.31 -4.05
C TYR A 101 -13.21 13.86 -5.43
N ASP A 102 -13.47 12.96 -6.38
CA ASP A 102 -14.11 13.30 -7.65
C ASP A 102 -15.55 13.79 -7.46
N ILE A 103 -16.13 14.37 -8.52
CA ILE A 103 -17.46 15.00 -8.48
C ILE A 103 -18.58 14.00 -8.15
N GLU A 104 -18.53 12.78 -8.67
CA GLU A 104 -19.56 11.76 -8.45
C GLU A 104 -19.54 11.29 -7.00
N ALA A 105 -18.35 11.07 -6.44
CA ALA A 105 -18.15 10.75 -5.03
C ALA A 105 -18.51 11.91 -4.10
N ILE A 106 -18.17 13.17 -4.44
CA ILE A 106 -18.59 14.36 -3.67
C ILE A 106 -20.12 14.39 -3.54
N GLU A 107 -20.85 14.23 -4.65
CA GLU A 107 -22.32 14.20 -4.61
C GLU A 107 -22.87 12.99 -3.86
N ALA A 108 -22.27 11.80 -4.03
CA ALA A 108 -22.72 10.58 -3.37
C ALA A 108 -22.54 10.63 -1.84
N ILE A 109 -21.39 11.11 -1.36
CA ILE A 109 -21.08 11.24 0.07
C ILE A 109 -21.97 12.32 0.70
N GLU A 110 -22.15 13.49 0.05
CA GLU A 110 -23.01 14.55 0.57
C GLU A 110 -24.49 14.16 0.59
N ARG A 111 -24.97 13.44 -0.43
CA ARG A 111 -26.33 12.89 -0.49
C ARG A 111 -26.57 11.91 0.66
N ALA A 112 -25.60 11.03 0.92
CA ALA A 112 -25.65 10.10 2.05
C ALA A 112 -25.61 10.83 3.41
N TYR A 113 -24.73 11.82 3.57
CA TYR A 113 -24.61 12.65 4.78
C TYR A 113 -25.93 13.36 5.11
N ASN A 114 -26.55 14.06 4.15
CA ASN A 114 -27.81 14.76 4.36
C ASN A 114 -29.02 13.83 4.58
N GLN A 115 -28.90 12.55 4.20
CA GLN A 115 -29.89 11.51 4.51
C GLN A 115 -29.66 10.84 5.88
N GLY A 116 -28.61 11.22 6.62
CA GLY A 116 -28.24 10.57 7.88
C GLY A 116 -27.64 9.16 7.70
N SER A 117 -27.23 8.81 6.48
CA SER A 117 -26.63 7.51 6.18
C SER A 117 -25.23 7.42 6.78
N LYS A 118 -24.98 6.36 7.55
CA LYS A 118 -23.69 6.12 8.21
C LYS A 118 -22.55 5.83 7.22
N THR A 119 -22.88 5.31 6.05
CA THR A 119 -21.91 4.88 5.05
C THR A 119 -22.32 5.24 3.62
N CYS A 120 -21.34 5.53 2.77
CA CYS A 120 -21.47 5.61 1.31
C CYS A 120 -20.42 4.67 0.67
N ASP A 121 -20.83 3.77 -0.22
CA ASP A 121 -19.90 2.88 -0.91
C ASP A 121 -19.56 3.43 -2.31
N LEU A 122 -18.33 3.90 -2.49
CA LEU A 122 -17.88 4.48 -3.77
C LEU A 122 -17.70 3.41 -4.86
N GLY A 123 -17.73 2.12 -4.49
CA GLY A 123 -17.70 1.00 -5.42
C GLY A 123 -19.02 0.74 -6.13
N LEU A 124 -20.05 1.54 -5.85
CA LEU A 124 -21.34 1.57 -6.55
C LEU A 124 -21.44 2.74 -7.55
N LEU A 125 -20.38 3.55 -7.67
CA LEU A 125 -20.28 4.69 -8.59
C LEU A 125 -19.64 4.28 -9.92
N SER A 126 -19.70 5.14 -10.93
CA SER A 126 -19.34 4.83 -12.33
C SER A 126 -17.90 4.32 -12.50
N PHE A 127 -16.98 4.72 -11.63
CA PHE A 127 -15.57 4.28 -11.64
C PHE A 127 -15.24 3.16 -10.63
N GLY A 128 -16.22 2.64 -9.88
CA GLY A 128 -16.07 1.44 -9.07
C GLY A 128 -15.02 1.52 -7.94
N LEU A 129 -14.76 2.71 -7.39
CA LEU A 129 -13.69 2.95 -6.43
C LEU A 129 -13.77 1.98 -5.23
N PRO A 130 -12.68 1.30 -4.83
CA PRO A 130 -12.72 0.22 -3.85
C PRO A 130 -12.89 0.69 -2.39
N ASN A 131 -13.60 1.79 -2.13
CA ASN A 131 -13.57 2.52 -0.87
C ASN A 131 -14.98 2.73 -0.27
N LEU A 132 -15.18 2.23 0.95
CA LEU A 132 -16.37 2.47 1.76
C LEU A 132 -16.13 3.69 2.66
N VAL A 133 -16.86 4.77 2.46
CA VAL A 133 -16.81 5.98 3.29
C VAL A 133 -17.69 5.76 4.52
N CYS A 134 -17.10 5.72 5.71
CA CYS A 134 -17.80 5.69 7.01
C CYS A 134 -18.00 7.13 7.51
N ILE A 135 -19.10 7.73 7.04
CA ILE A 135 -19.50 9.12 7.30
C ILE A 135 -19.68 9.34 8.82
N ASP A 136 -20.27 8.38 9.53
CA ASP A 136 -20.49 8.45 10.99
C ASP A 136 -19.20 8.37 11.83
N LYS A 137 -18.05 8.03 11.22
CA LYS A 137 -16.77 7.79 11.90
C LYS A 137 -15.62 8.62 11.36
N GLY A 138 -15.84 9.46 10.35
CA GLY A 138 -14.80 10.35 9.81
C GLY A 138 -13.64 9.64 9.12
N TYR A 139 -13.86 8.46 8.54
CA TYR A 139 -12.85 7.80 7.70
C TYR A 139 -13.47 7.11 6.48
N GLN A 140 -12.65 6.92 5.43
CA GLN A 140 -12.89 5.95 4.37
C GLN A 140 -12.05 4.69 4.61
N LYS A 141 -12.58 3.53 4.23
CA LYS A 141 -11.92 2.23 4.33
C LYS A 141 -11.85 1.58 2.94
N ASN A 142 -10.65 1.26 2.47
CA ASN A 142 -10.52 0.41 1.29
C ASN A 142 -11.07 -1.00 1.61
N LYS A 143 -12.01 -1.47 0.78
CA LYS A 143 -12.76 -2.73 0.95
C LYS A 143 -11.90 -3.97 0.71
N GLN A 144 -10.80 -3.84 -0.05
CA GLN A 144 -9.88 -4.93 -0.41
C GLN A 144 -8.75 -5.06 0.62
N SER A 145 -8.00 -3.97 0.88
CA SER A 145 -6.85 -3.96 1.78
C SER A 145 -7.19 -3.69 3.25
N GLY A 146 -8.43 -3.27 3.53
CA GLY A 146 -8.87 -2.87 4.86
C GLY A 146 -8.31 -1.53 5.35
N PHE A 147 -7.41 -0.89 4.61
CA PHE A 147 -6.71 0.33 5.02
C PHE A 147 -7.67 1.51 5.19
N VAL A 148 -7.49 2.30 6.25
CA VAL A 148 -8.35 3.45 6.59
C VAL A 148 -7.62 4.77 6.41
N ARG A 149 -8.33 5.80 5.93
CA ARG A 149 -7.85 7.18 5.83
C ARG A 149 -8.93 8.15 6.33
N PRO A 150 -8.60 9.14 7.17
CA PRO A 150 -9.55 10.19 7.57
C PRO A 150 -10.23 10.87 6.38
N ILE A 151 -11.46 11.35 6.59
CA ILE A 151 -12.22 12.20 5.66
C ILE A 151 -12.63 13.51 6.34
N GLN A 152 -12.85 14.56 5.57
CA GLN A 152 -13.48 15.78 6.04
C GLN A 152 -14.44 16.36 5.02
N ARG A 153 -15.47 17.06 5.52
CA ARG A 153 -16.38 17.90 4.75
C ARG A 153 -15.87 19.34 4.82
N LYS A 154 -15.46 19.91 3.69
CA LYS A 154 -14.92 21.27 3.56
C LYS A 154 -15.98 22.20 2.96
N VAL A 155 -16.14 23.41 3.52
CA VAL A 155 -16.86 24.51 2.85
C VAL A 155 -15.90 25.18 1.87
N VAL A 156 -16.36 25.42 0.65
CA VAL A 156 -15.54 25.86 -0.49
C VAL A 156 -16.27 26.96 -1.27
N ASP A 157 -15.53 27.90 -1.85
CA ASP A 157 -16.11 29.04 -2.61
C ASP A 157 -15.57 29.09 -4.04
N TYR A 158 -16.21 28.35 -4.95
CA TYR A 158 -15.84 28.35 -6.37
C TYR A 158 -16.43 29.54 -7.12
N LYS A 159 -15.61 30.21 -7.92
CA LYS A 159 -15.94 31.43 -8.66
C LYS A 159 -17.20 31.28 -9.51
N ALA A 160 -18.17 32.16 -9.31
CA ALA A 160 -19.39 32.19 -10.09
C ALA A 160 -19.11 32.50 -11.59
N VAL A 161 -19.87 31.86 -12.48
CA VAL A 161 -19.92 32.25 -13.89
C VAL A 161 -20.51 33.66 -13.98
N SER A 162 -19.70 34.63 -14.41
CA SER A 162 -20.09 36.03 -14.61
C SER A 162 -21.16 36.16 -15.70
N GLY A 163 -22.43 36.00 -15.33
CA GLY A 163 -23.57 36.24 -16.22
C GLY A 163 -23.72 37.73 -16.52
N THR A 164 -23.82 38.07 -17.80
CA THR A 164 -24.02 39.45 -18.26
C THR A 164 -25.27 40.07 -17.65
N ARG A 165 -25.12 41.03 -16.73
CA ARG A 165 -26.24 41.82 -16.20
C ARG A 165 -26.03 43.30 -16.46
N MET A 166 -27.13 43.93 -16.89
CA MET A 166 -27.27 45.36 -17.23
C MET A 166 -26.62 46.31 -16.22
N LYS A 167 -26.14 47.45 -16.74
CA LYS A 167 -25.73 48.61 -15.94
C LYS A 167 -26.86 49.02 -14.99
N SER A 168 -26.60 48.99 -13.68
CA SER A 168 -27.36 49.73 -12.67
C SER A 168 -26.40 50.26 -11.61
N SER A 169 -26.18 51.57 -11.63
CA SER A 169 -25.42 52.30 -10.61
C SER A 169 -26.12 52.25 -9.25
N GLY A 170 -25.39 51.97 -8.16
CA GLY A 170 -25.98 51.92 -6.82
C GLY A 170 -24.94 51.91 -5.69
N THR A 171 -24.97 52.96 -4.87
CA THR A 171 -24.15 53.25 -3.69
C THR A 171 -24.15 52.15 -2.61
N SER A 172 -23.10 52.11 -1.79
CA SER A 172 -22.90 51.20 -0.65
C SER A 172 -23.78 51.46 0.58
N SER A 173 -24.21 50.41 1.28
CA SER A 173 -24.34 50.33 2.76
C SER A 173 -24.65 48.91 3.27
N SER A 174 -24.55 48.72 4.58
CA SER A 174 -24.82 47.48 5.35
C SER A 174 -26.30 47.04 5.29
N THR A 175 -26.69 45.80 5.62
CA THR A 175 -26.82 45.27 7.01
C THR A 175 -27.09 43.74 7.01
N LEU A 176 -26.92 43.08 8.17
CA LEU A 176 -27.04 41.63 8.41
C LEU A 176 -28.47 41.06 8.29
N THR A 177 -28.58 39.80 7.85
CA THR A 177 -29.49 38.78 8.43
C THR A 177 -28.86 37.39 8.35
N SER A 178 -29.03 36.58 9.39
CA SER A 178 -28.52 35.19 9.46
C SER A 178 -29.57 34.17 9.01
N ALA A 179 -29.11 33.06 8.42
CA ALA A 179 -29.84 31.80 8.35
C ALA A 179 -28.88 30.65 8.71
N HIS A 180 -29.38 29.62 9.40
CA HIS A 180 -28.51 28.63 10.04
C HIS A 180 -28.03 27.52 9.11
N ALA A 181 -26.72 27.25 9.12
CA ALA A 181 -26.14 25.95 8.77
C ALA A 181 -25.15 25.57 9.89
N ALA A 182 -25.36 24.42 10.54
CA ALA A 182 -24.58 24.03 11.72
C ALA A 182 -23.20 23.48 11.31
N THR A 183 -22.13 24.09 11.84
CA THR A 183 -20.73 23.69 11.62
C THR A 183 -20.34 22.48 12.49
N ASN A 184 -20.95 21.33 12.20
CA ASN A 184 -20.53 20.04 12.76
C ASN A 184 -19.20 19.59 12.13
N ASN A 185 -18.10 20.20 12.57
CA ASN A 185 -16.76 19.69 12.32
C ASN A 185 -16.62 18.31 12.99
N LEU A 186 -16.09 17.32 12.26
CA LEU A 186 -15.78 16.03 12.86
C LEU A 186 -14.60 16.17 13.85
N PRO A 187 -14.54 15.36 14.93
CA PRO A 187 -13.44 15.42 15.88
C PRO A 187 -12.10 15.09 15.23
N SER A 188 -11.18 16.06 15.22
CA SER A 188 -9.82 15.86 14.72
C SER A 188 -8.98 15.06 15.73
N LEU A 189 -8.23 14.06 15.25
CA LEU A 189 -7.27 13.33 16.05
C LEU A 189 -5.93 14.08 16.08
N ASN A 190 -5.50 14.49 17.28
CA ASN A 190 -4.21 15.15 17.50
C ASN A 190 -3.04 14.28 17.02
N GLN A 191 -2.09 14.89 16.32
CA GLN A 191 -0.75 14.33 16.08
C GLN A 191 0.32 15.22 16.72
N PRO A 192 1.40 14.64 17.30
CA PRO A 192 2.52 15.41 17.81
C PRO A 192 3.45 15.88 16.68
N ASN A 193 4.06 17.05 16.86
CA ASN A 193 5.05 17.61 15.92
C ASN A 193 6.32 16.76 15.85
N SER A 194 7.02 16.82 14.71
CA SER A 194 8.45 16.48 14.59
C SER A 194 9.09 17.32 13.48
N THR A 195 10.34 17.74 13.70
CA THR A 195 10.93 18.90 13.02
C THR A 195 12.07 18.56 12.06
N THR A 196 12.06 19.24 10.91
CA THR A 196 13.27 19.73 10.19
C THR A 196 14.31 18.73 9.69
N SER A 197 14.48 18.67 8.36
CA SER A 197 15.80 18.95 7.73
C SER A 197 15.69 19.16 6.20
N HIS A 198 16.39 20.16 5.67
CA HIS A 198 16.57 20.38 4.23
C HIS A 198 17.70 19.48 3.68
N TYR A 199 17.61 19.12 2.38
CA TYR A 199 18.79 19.01 1.51
C TYR A 199 18.46 19.52 0.10
N GLN A 200 19.46 20.08 -0.60
CA GLN A 200 19.35 20.73 -1.91
C GLN A 200 20.29 20.10 -2.95
N SER A 201 19.76 19.79 -4.14
CA SER A 201 20.47 19.76 -5.45
C SER A 201 19.40 19.50 -6.53
N LEU A 202 19.26 20.19 -7.67
CA LEU A 202 20.17 20.79 -8.67
C LEU A 202 20.25 19.94 -9.96
N ASN A 203 19.44 20.36 -10.94
CA ASN A 203 19.63 20.40 -12.41
C ASN A 203 20.11 19.16 -13.21
N GLY A 204 19.50 19.01 -14.40
CA GLY A 204 20.02 18.20 -15.53
C GLY A 204 19.05 17.12 -16.03
N GLY A 205 18.40 17.20 -17.21
CA GLY A 205 18.33 18.35 -18.14
C GLY A 205 18.58 18.04 -19.63
N ALA A 206 18.15 16.90 -20.17
CA ALA A 206 17.98 16.60 -21.61
C ALA A 206 17.25 15.24 -21.77
N GLY A 207 16.52 14.91 -22.84
CA GLY A 207 16.10 15.71 -24.00
C GLY A 207 16.11 14.90 -25.30
N SER A 208 15.04 14.99 -26.12
CA SER A 208 14.88 14.37 -27.47
C SER A 208 14.65 12.83 -27.48
N ASN A 209 13.51 12.33 -28.00
CA ASN A 209 13.17 11.98 -29.41
C ASN A 209 13.68 10.58 -29.84
N THR A 210 12.97 9.74 -30.63
CA THR A 210 11.65 9.86 -31.28
C THR A 210 11.09 8.51 -31.76
N ARG A 211 9.77 8.29 -31.57
CA ARG A 211 8.79 7.64 -32.48
C ARG A 211 9.02 6.19 -33.03
N PRO A 212 7.98 5.53 -33.61
CA PRO A 212 7.84 4.07 -33.54
C PRO A 212 7.63 3.32 -34.88
N TYR A 213 7.64 1.99 -34.81
CA TYR A 213 6.91 1.08 -35.70
C TYR A 213 6.44 -0.13 -34.86
N SER A 214 5.14 -0.33 -34.62
CA SER A 214 4.08 -0.84 -35.51
C SER A 214 4.19 -2.36 -35.75
N THR A 215 3.15 -3.08 -35.32
CA THR A 215 3.02 -4.54 -35.23
C THR A 215 2.65 -5.22 -36.55
N GLN A 216 3.06 -6.49 -36.71
CA GLN A 216 2.33 -7.47 -37.54
C GLN A 216 2.19 -8.81 -36.80
N GLN A 217 0.99 -9.41 -36.87
CA GLN A 217 0.72 -10.82 -36.52
C GLN A 217 0.84 -11.70 -37.78
N PRO A 218 0.93 -13.04 -37.69
CA PRO A 218 -0.31 -13.83 -37.89
C PRO A 218 -0.41 -15.25 -37.23
N LYS A 219 -1.64 -15.60 -36.83
CA LYS A 219 -2.39 -16.87 -37.11
C LYS A 219 -1.80 -18.29 -36.77
N SER A 220 -2.21 -18.81 -35.61
CA SER A 220 -3.02 -20.05 -35.39
C SER A 220 -2.70 -21.46 -35.97
N LEU A 221 -2.57 -22.44 -35.04
CA LEU A 221 -3.05 -23.88 -35.08
C LEU A 221 -2.31 -24.92 -35.98
N PRO A 222 -2.49 -26.27 -35.82
CA PRO A 222 -3.30 -27.06 -34.83
C PRO A 222 -2.64 -28.32 -34.14
N VAL A 223 -3.27 -28.77 -33.03
CA VAL A 223 -3.56 -30.17 -32.55
C VAL A 223 -2.50 -31.31 -32.51
N SER A 224 -2.27 -31.87 -31.29
CA SER A 224 -2.37 -33.31 -30.88
C SER A 224 -1.64 -33.50 -29.51
N SER A 225 -2.13 -34.13 -28.42
CA SER A 225 -3.02 -35.29 -28.11
C SER A 225 -2.28 -36.62 -27.89
N GLY A 226 -2.03 -37.01 -26.63
CA GLY A 226 -1.50 -38.32 -26.24
C GLY A 226 -1.63 -38.57 -24.72
N SER A 227 -2.07 -39.77 -24.32
CA SER A 227 -2.51 -40.08 -22.94
C SER A 227 -2.15 -41.51 -22.50
N SER A 228 -1.66 -41.67 -21.26
CA SER A 228 -1.63 -42.92 -20.44
C SER A 228 -1.28 -42.50 -19.00
N LYS A 229 -1.90 -42.92 -17.88
CA LYS A 229 -2.36 -44.24 -17.37
C LYS A 229 -1.21 -45.24 -17.13
N SER A 230 -1.10 -45.95 -16.01
CA SER A 230 -1.75 -45.87 -14.68
C SER A 230 -1.04 -46.86 -13.71
N LYS A 231 -1.58 -47.03 -12.47
CA LYS A 231 -1.25 -48.06 -11.43
C LYS A 231 -0.07 -47.75 -10.49
N SER A 232 0.04 -48.31 -9.27
CA SER A 232 -0.90 -48.42 -8.11
C SER A 232 -0.39 -49.47 -7.08
N ALA A 233 -0.80 -49.31 -5.81
CA ALA A 233 -0.73 -50.28 -4.69
C ALA A 233 0.60 -50.42 -3.92
N GLY A 234 0.51 -50.79 -2.63
CA GLY A 234 1.65 -51.00 -1.73
C GLY A 234 1.40 -50.59 -0.27
N SER A 235 0.56 -51.33 0.47
CA SER A 235 0.23 -51.06 1.88
C SER A 235 0.76 -52.14 2.83
N ILE A 236 1.52 -51.78 3.88
CA ILE A 236 1.78 -52.62 5.07
C ILE A 236 1.89 -51.72 6.32
N SER A 237 1.69 -52.30 7.51
CA SER A 237 1.54 -51.61 8.80
C SER A 237 2.42 -52.22 9.90
N LEU A 238 2.30 -51.68 11.13
CA LEU A 238 2.76 -52.21 12.44
C LEU A 238 4.20 -51.84 12.87
N GLY A 239 4.40 -51.67 14.20
CA GLY A 239 5.71 -51.39 14.80
C GLY A 239 5.70 -50.60 16.12
N ALA A 240 4.87 -50.97 17.10
CA ALA A 240 4.90 -50.35 18.44
C ALA A 240 5.77 -51.18 19.41
N SER A 241 6.44 -50.52 20.37
CA SER A 241 7.10 -51.16 21.52
C SER A 241 7.29 -50.15 22.66
N SER A 242 7.27 -50.62 23.92
CA SER A 242 7.29 -49.78 25.11
C SER A 242 7.95 -50.46 26.32
N SER A 243 8.51 -49.65 27.21
CA SER A 243 9.09 -50.03 28.53
C SER A 243 9.26 -48.72 29.35
N THR A 244 8.95 -48.52 30.63
CA THR A 244 8.82 -49.36 31.86
C THR A 244 10.15 -49.93 32.39
N ALA A 245 10.50 -49.97 33.69
CA ALA A 245 10.17 -49.18 34.90
C ALA A 245 11.21 -49.57 36.02
N SER A 246 11.33 -49.05 37.27
CA SER A 246 10.66 -47.99 38.04
C SER A 246 11.40 -47.70 39.39
N HIS A 247 11.14 -46.54 40.03
CA HIS A 247 11.30 -46.26 41.50
C HIS A 247 12.76 -46.24 42.09
N LYS A 248 13.08 -45.85 43.36
CA LYS A 248 12.32 -45.41 44.57
C LYS A 248 13.21 -44.60 45.57
N SER A 249 12.61 -44.16 46.70
CA SER A 249 13.21 -43.50 47.92
C SER A 249 13.69 -42.04 47.76
N VAL A 250 13.45 -41.04 48.62
CA VAL A 250 12.89 -40.86 50.01
C VAL A 250 13.94 -40.73 51.15
N GLY A 251 14.11 -39.49 51.64
CA GLY A 251 14.73 -39.09 52.91
C GLY A 251 13.98 -37.85 53.48
N ARG A 252 14.10 -37.53 54.79
CA ARG A 252 13.15 -36.61 55.48
C ARG A 252 13.73 -35.92 56.73
N ARG A 253 13.17 -34.74 57.10
CA ARG A 253 13.40 -33.89 58.32
C ARG A 253 14.58 -32.89 58.20
N SER A 254 14.56 -31.69 58.80
CA SER A 254 13.48 -30.88 59.43
C SER A 254 13.93 -29.44 59.80
N SER A 255 12.97 -28.50 59.90
CA SER A 255 13.07 -27.14 60.53
C SER A 255 14.06 -26.13 59.90
N SER A 256 13.93 -24.81 60.07
CA SER A 256 13.01 -24.00 60.91
C SER A 256 12.35 -22.82 60.16
N ASP A 257 11.55 -22.05 60.90
CA ASP A 257 10.68 -20.93 60.49
C ASP A 257 11.36 -19.78 59.74
N ASP A 258 10.59 -19.09 58.87
CA ASP A 258 10.19 -17.70 59.16
C ASP A 258 8.88 -17.29 58.44
N LYS A 259 8.20 -16.23 58.91
CA LYS A 259 6.88 -15.78 58.42
C LYS A 259 6.93 -14.45 57.66
N ALA A 260 6.86 -14.52 56.33
CA ALA A 260 6.54 -13.37 55.47
C ALA A 260 5.19 -13.59 54.74
N SER A 261 4.13 -12.90 55.17
CA SER A 261 2.77 -13.10 54.66
C SER A 261 2.50 -12.39 53.33
N HIS A 262 3.03 -12.92 52.23
CA HIS A 262 2.54 -12.59 50.90
C HIS A 262 1.34 -13.48 50.53
N LYS A 263 0.18 -12.87 50.25
CA LYS A 263 -0.98 -13.57 49.69
C LYS A 263 -0.62 -14.05 48.28
N LYS A 264 -0.24 -15.33 48.12
CA LYS A 264 -0.21 -15.97 46.80
C LYS A 264 -1.60 -15.83 46.16
N ARG A 265 -1.74 -14.97 45.13
CA ARG A 265 -2.89 -15.02 44.22
C ARG A 265 -2.98 -16.47 43.74
N LYS A 266 -4.19 -17.08 43.80
CA LYS A 266 -4.37 -18.43 43.25
C LYS A 266 -3.96 -18.39 41.79
N SER A 267 -3.18 -19.39 41.36
CA SER A 267 -2.84 -19.56 39.95
C SER A 267 -4.11 -19.94 39.19
N ASN A 268 -4.81 -18.95 38.66
CA ASN A 268 -5.74 -19.19 37.55
C ASN A 268 -4.92 -19.87 36.45
N SER A 269 -5.32 -21.08 36.06
CA SER A 269 -4.70 -21.77 34.94
C SER A 269 -4.96 -20.93 33.68
N ALA A 270 -3.91 -20.29 33.15
CA ALA A 270 -3.99 -19.59 31.88
C ALA A 270 -4.55 -20.54 30.81
N LYS A 271 -5.43 -20.03 29.94
CA LYS A 271 -6.02 -20.84 28.89
C LYS A 271 -4.88 -21.24 27.91
N PRO A 272 -4.85 -22.46 27.37
CA PRO A 272 -3.85 -22.83 26.38
C PRO A 272 -3.94 -21.88 25.17
N ILE A 273 -2.79 -21.53 24.59
CA ILE A 273 -2.70 -20.66 23.41
C ILE A 273 -3.47 -21.30 22.25
N ASN A 274 -4.16 -20.49 21.45
CA ASN A 274 -4.71 -20.91 20.18
C ASN A 274 -3.59 -21.52 19.28
N PRO A 275 -3.69 -22.80 18.85
CA PRO A 275 -2.62 -23.48 18.12
C PRO A 275 -2.14 -22.79 16.83
N ILE A 276 -2.94 -21.89 16.24
CA ILE A 276 -2.52 -21.13 15.05
C ILE A 276 -1.51 -20.01 15.38
N LEU A 277 -1.47 -19.56 16.64
CA LEU A 277 -0.59 -18.48 17.11
C LEU A 277 0.64 -18.99 17.86
N ASP A 278 0.57 -20.20 18.43
CA ASP A 278 1.68 -20.84 19.15
C ASP A 278 3.03 -20.83 18.39
N PRO A 279 3.11 -21.02 17.05
CA PRO A 279 4.39 -20.89 16.34
C PRO A 279 5.07 -19.53 16.52
N PHE A 280 4.29 -18.45 16.58
CA PHE A 280 4.75 -17.06 16.53
C PHE A 280 4.81 -16.37 17.91
N CYS A 281 4.04 -16.87 18.88
CA CYS A 281 3.71 -16.19 20.14
C CYS A 281 4.00 -17.07 21.38
N SER A 282 3.99 -16.47 22.57
CA SER A 282 4.00 -17.16 23.86
C SER A 282 3.09 -16.44 24.86
N LEU A 283 2.50 -17.16 25.81
CA LEU A 283 1.78 -16.55 26.93
C LEU A 283 2.68 -15.54 27.66
N SER A 284 2.09 -14.43 28.09
CA SER A 284 2.77 -13.37 28.80
C SER A 284 1.80 -12.67 29.76
N GLN A 285 2.30 -11.68 30.48
CA GLN A 285 1.51 -10.71 31.23
C GLN A 285 1.95 -9.29 30.80
N PRO A 286 1.16 -8.25 31.04
CA PRO A 286 1.61 -6.88 30.84
C PRO A 286 2.84 -6.57 31.70
N ASP A 287 3.71 -5.67 31.23
CA ASP A 287 4.80 -5.13 32.05
C ASP A 287 4.30 -3.99 32.96
N ASP A 288 3.19 -3.34 32.59
CA ASP A 288 2.49 -2.31 33.34
C ASP A 288 0.96 -2.50 33.18
N LYS A 289 0.17 -2.11 34.19
CA LYS A 289 -1.29 -2.22 34.20
C LYS A 289 -1.93 -1.43 33.06
N ASN A 290 -1.33 -0.29 32.71
CA ASN A 290 -1.80 0.58 31.63
C ASN A 290 -1.14 0.27 30.27
N GLU A 291 -0.47 -0.88 30.10
CA GLU A 291 0.05 -1.29 28.78
C GLU A 291 -1.12 -1.61 27.84
N GLN A 292 -1.21 -0.88 26.71
CA GLN A 292 -2.33 -0.99 25.76
C GLN A 292 -2.03 -1.89 24.56
N CYS A 293 -3.01 -2.70 24.18
CA CYS A 293 -2.98 -3.48 22.95
C CYS A 293 -3.10 -2.57 21.72
N ALA A 294 -2.01 -2.37 20.98
CA ALA A 294 -1.97 -1.51 19.79
C ALA A 294 -2.78 -2.02 18.56
N ILE A 295 -3.70 -2.98 18.76
CA ILE A 295 -4.68 -3.45 17.75
C ILE A 295 -6.09 -2.95 18.09
N CYS A 296 -6.52 -3.03 19.35
CA CYS A 296 -7.86 -2.60 19.81
C CYS A 296 -7.85 -1.31 20.63
N LEU A 297 -6.67 -0.80 21.00
CA LEU A 297 -6.44 0.40 21.84
C LEU A 297 -7.03 0.29 23.26
N SER A 298 -7.26 -0.94 23.73
CA SER A 298 -7.68 -1.25 25.10
C SER A 298 -6.49 -1.72 25.94
N GLU A 299 -6.56 -1.55 27.26
CA GLU A 299 -5.56 -2.05 28.21
C GLU A 299 -5.46 -3.58 28.17
N LEU A 300 -4.27 -4.13 28.40
CA LEU A 300 -4.01 -5.58 28.37
C LEU A 300 -4.41 -6.31 29.67
N GLU A 301 -4.69 -5.58 30.75
CA GLU A 301 -5.32 -6.09 31.99
C GLU A 301 -6.60 -5.29 32.27
N ASP A 302 -7.78 -5.91 32.16
CA ASP A 302 -9.05 -5.33 32.62
C ASP A 302 -9.20 -5.51 34.15
N ASP A 303 -8.73 -4.53 34.92
CA ASP A 303 -8.87 -4.48 36.38
C ASP A 303 -10.35 -4.38 36.84
N ASN A 304 -11.29 -3.99 35.96
CA ASN A 304 -12.70 -3.74 36.32
C ASN A 304 -13.59 -4.99 36.30
N MET A 305 -13.06 -6.16 35.89
CA MET A 305 -13.82 -7.43 35.80
C MET A 305 -15.06 -7.36 34.89
N THR A 306 -15.13 -6.37 33.99
CA THR A 306 -16.21 -6.18 33.03
C THR A 306 -16.17 -7.15 31.85
N SER A 307 -15.00 -7.73 31.58
CA SER A 307 -14.76 -8.73 30.54
C SER A 307 -14.27 -10.07 31.12
N LEU A 308 -14.39 -11.15 30.34
CA LEU A 308 -13.81 -12.44 30.70
C LEU A 308 -12.28 -12.37 30.58
N PRO A 309 -11.50 -12.99 31.50
CA PRO A 309 -10.04 -12.96 31.42
C PRO A 309 -9.54 -13.58 30.11
N GLU A 310 -8.94 -12.73 29.28
CA GLU A 310 -8.31 -13.08 28.00
C GLU A 310 -6.80 -13.35 28.20
N ASN A 311 -6.21 -14.11 27.28
CA ASN A 311 -4.77 -14.34 27.26
C ASN A 311 -4.04 -13.13 26.62
N VAL A 312 -3.00 -12.64 27.30
CA VAL A 312 -2.00 -11.74 26.69
C VAL A 312 -0.91 -12.59 26.05
N LEU A 313 -0.63 -12.33 24.78
CA LEU A 313 0.38 -13.02 23.98
C LEU A 313 1.54 -12.08 23.64
N GLN A 314 2.76 -12.53 23.89
CA GLN A 314 3.99 -11.88 23.48
C GLN A 314 4.51 -12.49 22.18
N LEU A 315 4.88 -11.64 21.22
CA LEU A 315 5.50 -12.03 19.96
C LEU A 315 6.96 -12.51 20.17
N LYS A 316 7.29 -13.75 19.80
CA LYS A 316 8.55 -14.45 20.20
C LYS A 316 9.85 -13.69 19.91
N ILE A 317 9.98 -13.09 18.71
CA ILE A 317 11.12 -12.26 18.28
C ILE A 317 11.07 -10.86 18.91
N CYS A 318 10.15 -9.99 18.47
CA CYS A 318 10.15 -8.56 18.84
C CYS A 318 9.56 -8.19 20.21
N LYS A 319 9.10 -9.15 21.01
CA LYS A 319 8.62 -9.00 22.40
C LYS A 319 7.40 -8.08 22.66
N HIS A 320 6.89 -7.36 21.67
CA HIS A 320 5.58 -6.68 21.74
C HIS A 320 4.45 -7.63 22.17
N LYS A 321 3.50 -7.11 22.97
CA LYS A 321 2.36 -7.86 23.54
C LYS A 321 1.01 -7.39 22.99
N PHE A 322 0.06 -8.32 22.91
CA PHE A 322 -1.28 -8.11 22.37
C PHE A 322 -2.30 -9.08 23.01
N HIS A 323 -3.59 -8.76 22.93
CA HIS A 323 -4.67 -9.72 23.18
C HIS A 323 -4.64 -10.90 22.19
N GLU A 324 -4.94 -12.11 22.65
CA GLU A 324 -4.99 -13.32 21.82
C GLU A 324 -5.98 -13.20 20.65
N SER A 325 -7.21 -12.74 20.91
CA SER A 325 -8.24 -12.54 19.90
C SER A 325 -7.83 -11.49 18.85
N CYS A 326 -7.07 -10.47 19.26
CA CYS A 326 -6.56 -9.43 18.36
C CYS A 326 -5.49 -9.99 17.41
N LEU A 327 -4.59 -10.85 17.90
CA LEU A 327 -3.62 -11.54 17.03
C LEU A 327 -4.29 -12.61 16.14
N GLU A 328 -5.29 -13.32 16.65
CA GLU A 328 -6.09 -14.26 15.86
C GLU A 328 -6.86 -13.56 14.73
N ALA A 329 -7.47 -12.41 15.01
CA ALA A 329 -8.15 -11.59 14.01
C ALA A 329 -7.15 -11.01 12.97
N LEU A 330 -5.99 -10.52 13.41
CA LEU A 330 -4.92 -10.04 12.53
C LEU A 330 -4.40 -11.16 11.61
N TYR A 331 -4.17 -12.36 12.17
CA TYR A 331 -3.71 -13.53 11.42
C TYR A 331 -4.76 -14.00 10.40
N LYS A 332 -6.04 -14.14 10.80
CA LYS A 332 -7.13 -14.56 9.92
C LYS A 332 -7.47 -13.55 8.82
N SER A 333 -7.31 -12.26 9.07
CA SER A 333 -7.55 -11.22 8.06
C SER A 333 -6.39 -11.05 7.07
N SER A 334 -5.20 -11.56 7.40
CA SER A 334 -4.02 -11.53 6.54
C SER A 334 -4.08 -12.63 5.47
N HIS A 335 -4.95 -12.43 4.48
CA HIS A 335 -5.04 -13.25 3.28
C HIS A 335 -3.62 -13.41 2.67
N ASN A 336 -3.28 -14.64 2.28
CA ASN A 336 -1.95 -15.09 1.81
C ASN A 336 -0.81 -15.19 2.86
N GLN A 337 -1.00 -14.80 4.13
CA GLN A 337 0.08 -14.85 5.15
C GLN A 337 -0.06 -15.97 6.19
N GLN A 338 -0.67 -17.11 5.82
CA GLN A 338 -0.94 -18.28 6.69
C GLN A 338 0.31 -19.04 7.22
N HIS A 339 1.49 -18.43 7.20
CA HIS A 339 2.76 -18.96 7.68
C HIS A 339 3.59 -17.92 8.46
N CYS A 340 3.07 -16.71 8.64
CA CYS A 340 3.75 -15.67 9.40
C CYS A 340 2.79 -14.66 10.04
N LEU A 341 3.27 -13.96 11.06
CA LEU A 341 2.58 -12.82 11.66
C LEU A 341 3.52 -11.61 11.62
N ARG A 342 3.10 -10.53 10.94
CA ARG A 342 3.82 -9.26 10.90
C ARG A 342 3.36 -8.37 12.07
N CYS A 343 4.28 -8.01 12.97
CA CYS A 343 3.98 -7.17 14.14
C CYS A 343 3.38 -5.82 13.70
N PRO A 344 2.21 -5.40 14.21
CA PRO A 344 1.59 -4.13 13.80
C PRO A 344 2.39 -2.91 14.27
N ILE A 345 3.16 -3.02 15.36
CA ILE A 345 4.02 -1.95 15.88
C ILE A 345 5.28 -1.84 15.01
N CYS A 346 6.25 -2.76 15.17
CA CYS A 346 7.58 -2.64 14.57
C CYS A 346 7.77 -3.33 13.19
N LYS A 347 6.70 -3.89 12.61
CA LYS A 347 6.68 -4.59 11.30
C LYS A 347 7.58 -5.84 11.18
N GLN A 348 8.22 -6.28 12.28
CA GLN A 348 8.96 -7.54 12.35
C GLN A 348 8.06 -8.72 11.92
N ILE A 349 8.59 -9.58 11.06
CA ILE A 349 7.92 -10.81 10.61
C ILE A 349 8.28 -11.94 11.58
N HIS A 350 7.28 -12.70 12.01
CA HIS A 350 7.42 -13.91 12.83
C HIS A 350 6.97 -15.10 12.00
N GLY A 351 7.79 -16.15 11.89
CA GLY A 351 7.57 -17.22 10.90
C GLY A 351 8.16 -16.85 9.54
N VAL A 352 7.69 -17.49 8.47
CA VAL A 352 8.22 -17.33 7.11
C VAL A 352 7.17 -16.70 6.21
N LEU A 353 7.41 -15.47 5.79
CA LEU A 353 6.58 -14.82 4.76
C LEU A 353 6.75 -15.58 3.44
N LYS A 354 5.62 -15.89 2.80
CA LYS A 354 5.54 -16.34 1.41
C LYS A 354 4.67 -15.37 0.62
N GLY A 355 4.99 -15.17 -0.65
CA GLY A 355 4.15 -14.39 -1.57
C GLY A 355 3.33 -15.27 -2.51
N ASP A 356 2.73 -14.63 -3.51
CA ASP A 356 1.82 -15.24 -4.49
C ASP A 356 2.48 -15.53 -5.85
N GLN A 357 3.75 -15.16 -6.09
CA GLN A 357 4.51 -15.42 -7.34
C GLN A 357 4.08 -16.72 -8.06
N PRO A 358 3.56 -16.66 -9.30
CA PRO A 358 3.13 -17.84 -10.01
C PRO A 358 4.27 -18.84 -10.31
N PRO A 359 3.95 -20.11 -10.59
CA PRO A 359 4.95 -21.14 -10.90
C PRO A 359 5.85 -20.76 -12.07
N GLY A 360 7.16 -20.92 -11.88
CA GLY A 360 8.18 -20.61 -12.89
C GLY A 360 9.57 -21.05 -12.45
N ARG A 361 10.59 -20.59 -13.17
CA ARG A 361 12.00 -20.97 -12.97
C ARG A 361 12.89 -19.75 -12.86
N MET A 362 13.69 -19.69 -11.80
CA MET A 362 14.89 -18.86 -11.71
C MET A 362 16.09 -19.68 -12.18
N THR A 363 16.99 -19.07 -12.93
CA THR A 363 18.28 -19.65 -13.37
C THR A 363 19.32 -18.54 -13.37
N HIS A 364 20.57 -18.82 -13.02
CA HIS A 364 21.66 -17.86 -13.09
C HIS A 364 22.84 -18.41 -13.91
N ARG A 365 23.68 -17.54 -14.46
CA ARG A 365 25.01 -17.88 -15.01
C ARG A 365 26.00 -16.78 -14.69
N MET A 366 27.29 -17.11 -14.72
CA MET A 366 28.38 -16.13 -14.60
C MET A 366 29.05 -15.94 -15.96
N ASP A 367 29.28 -14.68 -16.33
CA ASP A 367 30.14 -14.28 -17.43
C ASP A 367 31.39 -13.60 -16.84
N ARG A 368 32.59 -13.96 -17.34
CA ARG A 368 33.88 -13.40 -16.89
C ARG A 368 34.50 -12.45 -17.91
N HIS A 369 33.82 -12.21 -19.03
CA HIS A 369 34.24 -11.32 -20.12
C HIS A 369 33.42 -10.02 -20.16
N GLN A 370 32.44 -9.89 -19.25
CA GLN A 370 31.62 -8.71 -19.06
C GLN A 370 31.58 -8.34 -17.57
N ASP A 371 31.46 -7.05 -17.29
CA ASP A 371 31.33 -6.46 -15.96
C ASP A 371 30.03 -5.65 -15.87
N CYS A 372 29.51 -5.44 -14.66
CA CYS A 372 28.57 -4.33 -14.42
C CYS A 372 29.32 -2.99 -14.48
N GLU A 373 28.65 -1.93 -14.95
CA GLU A 373 29.22 -0.59 -14.92
C GLU A 373 29.52 -0.14 -13.47
N GLY A 374 30.74 0.35 -13.23
CA GLY A 374 31.27 0.64 -11.89
C GLY A 374 31.96 -0.53 -11.18
N TYR A 375 31.88 -1.77 -11.69
CA TYR A 375 32.42 -2.99 -11.06
C TYR A 375 33.41 -3.72 -11.98
N ARG A 376 34.47 -3.03 -12.42
CA ARG A 376 35.43 -3.54 -13.40
C ARG A 376 36.29 -4.69 -12.84
N GLY A 377 36.33 -5.81 -13.55
CA GLY A 377 37.10 -7.00 -13.20
C GLY A 377 36.42 -7.93 -12.19
N ASP A 378 35.21 -7.60 -11.72
CA ASP A 378 34.42 -8.46 -10.85
C ASP A 378 33.68 -9.55 -11.63
N GLY A 379 33.46 -9.37 -12.94
CA GLY A 379 32.59 -10.22 -13.75
C GLY A 379 31.09 -9.93 -13.56
N LEU A 380 30.25 -10.68 -14.25
CA LEU A 380 28.80 -10.44 -14.35
C LEU A 380 27.99 -11.71 -14.03
N ILE A 381 27.15 -11.64 -13.00
CA ILE A 381 26.07 -12.61 -12.75
C ILE A 381 24.87 -12.18 -13.57
N ILE A 382 24.38 -13.08 -14.42
CA ILE A 382 23.18 -12.90 -15.24
C ILE A 382 22.10 -13.83 -14.68
N ILE A 383 21.09 -13.25 -14.03
CA ILE A 383 19.90 -13.95 -13.54
C ILE A 383 18.83 -13.90 -14.62
N THR A 384 18.22 -15.03 -14.95
CA THR A 384 17.10 -15.13 -15.87
C THR A 384 15.92 -15.82 -15.18
N TYR A 385 14.82 -15.08 -15.05
CA TYR A 385 13.53 -15.58 -14.56
C TYR A 385 12.62 -15.93 -15.75
N ASN A 386 11.95 -17.07 -15.69
CA ASN A 386 10.92 -17.45 -16.65
C ASN A 386 9.64 -17.89 -15.94
N ILE A 387 8.55 -17.15 -16.15
CA ILE A 387 7.19 -17.49 -15.69
C ILE A 387 6.32 -17.53 -16.94
N ASN A 388 5.50 -18.58 -17.09
CA ASN A 388 4.59 -18.75 -18.22
C ASN A 388 3.18 -18.26 -17.87
N HIS A 389 2.41 -17.85 -18.87
CA HIS A 389 0.97 -17.62 -18.76
C HIS A 389 0.27 -18.80 -18.06
N GLY A 390 -0.74 -18.51 -17.24
CA GLY A 390 -1.46 -19.53 -16.48
C GLY A 390 -2.80 -19.04 -15.94
N ILE A 391 -3.36 -19.78 -14.99
CA ILE A 391 -4.62 -19.46 -14.31
C ILE A 391 -4.32 -19.08 -12.86
N GLN A 392 -5.00 -18.04 -12.38
CA GLN A 392 -4.91 -17.54 -11.01
C GLN A 392 -5.44 -18.57 -10.01
N GLY A 393 -4.57 -19.05 -9.12
CA GLY A 393 -4.98 -19.79 -7.93
C GLY A 393 -5.68 -18.91 -6.88
N PRO A 394 -6.21 -19.51 -5.79
CA PRO A 394 -7.00 -18.82 -4.75
C PRO A 394 -6.29 -17.67 -4.01
N GLU A 395 -4.97 -17.56 -4.13
CA GLU A 395 -4.15 -16.50 -3.52
C GLU A 395 -4.11 -15.19 -4.33
N HIS A 396 -4.50 -15.21 -5.61
CA HIS A 396 -4.38 -14.06 -6.51
C HIS A 396 -5.66 -13.21 -6.54
N PRO A 397 -5.64 -11.97 -7.08
CA PRO A 397 -6.79 -11.07 -7.05
C PRO A 397 -8.08 -11.59 -7.71
N ASN A 398 -7.97 -12.38 -8.79
CA ASN A 398 -9.12 -12.92 -9.53
C ASN A 398 -8.99 -14.44 -9.73
N PRO A 399 -9.25 -15.27 -8.69
CA PRO A 399 -9.10 -16.72 -8.79
C PRO A 399 -9.90 -17.34 -9.94
N GLY A 400 -9.29 -18.25 -10.69
CA GLY A 400 -9.87 -18.88 -11.89
C GLY A 400 -9.72 -18.07 -13.18
N HIS A 401 -9.38 -16.78 -13.13
CA HIS A 401 -9.08 -15.99 -14.33
C HIS A 401 -7.65 -16.25 -14.84
N PRO A 402 -7.36 -16.05 -16.13
CA PRO A 402 -6.00 -16.11 -16.64
C PRO A 402 -5.12 -15.01 -16.02
N TYR A 403 -3.80 -15.23 -16.05
CA TYR A 403 -2.80 -14.19 -15.85
C TYR A 403 -1.78 -14.16 -17.00
N TYR A 404 -1.20 -12.98 -17.26
CA TYR A 404 -0.36 -12.71 -18.43
C TYR A 404 1.08 -12.36 -18.04
N THR A 405 2.04 -12.94 -18.76
CA THR A 405 3.48 -12.85 -18.45
C THR A 405 4.27 -11.91 -19.37
N GLY A 406 3.62 -10.88 -19.94
CA GLY A 406 4.27 -9.75 -20.65
C GLY A 406 5.54 -10.11 -21.42
N ASN A 407 6.66 -9.48 -21.04
CA ASN A 407 7.99 -9.69 -21.65
C ASN A 407 8.87 -10.65 -20.80
N PHE A 408 8.37 -11.81 -20.40
CA PHE A 408 9.23 -12.90 -19.90
C PHE A 408 9.88 -13.65 -21.09
N PRO A 409 11.09 -14.21 -20.95
CA PRO A 409 11.91 -14.27 -19.73
C PRO A 409 12.55 -12.93 -19.37
N ARG A 410 12.47 -12.55 -18.09
CA ARG A 410 13.11 -11.32 -17.57
C ARG A 410 14.53 -11.62 -17.14
N THR A 411 15.45 -10.70 -17.45
CA THR A 411 16.87 -10.80 -17.07
C THR A 411 17.25 -9.69 -16.11
N ALA A 412 18.10 -10.00 -15.13
CA ALA A 412 18.64 -9.07 -14.15
C ALA A 412 20.13 -9.34 -13.89
N TYR A 413 20.84 -8.33 -13.41
CA TYR A 413 22.31 -8.30 -13.35
C TYR A 413 22.84 -7.97 -11.96
N LEU A 414 23.94 -8.64 -11.58
CA LEU A 414 24.74 -8.36 -10.37
C LEU A 414 26.23 -8.51 -10.71
N PRO A 415 27.16 -7.77 -10.08
CA PRO A 415 28.60 -8.04 -10.21
C PRO A 415 28.94 -9.42 -9.64
N ALA A 416 29.86 -10.18 -10.25
CA ALA A 416 30.23 -11.52 -9.78
C ALA A 416 31.23 -11.55 -8.60
N ASN A 417 31.23 -10.47 -7.79
CA ASN A 417 31.98 -10.38 -6.54
C ASN A 417 31.26 -11.03 -5.35
N LYS A 418 31.89 -10.96 -4.16
CA LYS A 418 31.34 -11.53 -2.90
C LYS A 418 29.96 -10.97 -2.52
N LYS A 419 29.71 -9.68 -2.77
CA LYS A 419 28.45 -9.00 -2.42
C LYS A 419 27.34 -9.37 -3.40
N GLY A 420 27.61 -9.36 -4.70
CA GLY A 420 26.65 -9.82 -5.71
C GLY A 420 26.32 -11.32 -5.58
N THR A 421 27.31 -12.15 -5.23
CA THR A 421 27.09 -13.58 -4.91
C THR A 421 26.20 -13.77 -3.68
N LYS A 422 26.34 -12.93 -2.65
CA LYS A 422 25.42 -12.91 -1.50
C LYS A 422 24.01 -12.48 -1.92
N CYS A 423 23.87 -11.41 -2.70
CA CYS A 423 22.57 -10.96 -3.21
C CYS A 423 21.88 -12.03 -4.06
N LEU A 424 22.62 -12.77 -4.89
CA LEU A 424 22.11 -13.91 -5.65
C LEU A 424 21.53 -14.99 -4.73
N LYS A 425 22.27 -15.46 -3.71
CA LYS A 425 21.77 -16.47 -2.76
C LYS A 425 20.51 -16.00 -2.01
N LEU A 426 20.41 -14.71 -1.65
CA LEU A 426 19.21 -14.15 -1.03
C LEU A 426 18.02 -14.05 -2.01
N LEU A 427 18.26 -13.69 -3.27
CA LEU A 427 17.24 -13.69 -4.33
C LEU A 427 16.72 -15.11 -4.61
N GLU A 428 17.57 -16.13 -4.56
CA GLU A 428 17.16 -17.54 -4.69
C GLU A 428 16.21 -17.96 -3.56
N VAL A 429 16.53 -17.59 -2.31
CA VAL A 429 15.62 -17.80 -1.15
C VAL A 429 14.30 -17.03 -1.31
N ALA A 430 14.35 -15.78 -1.79
CA ALA A 430 13.15 -15.00 -2.04
C ALA A 430 12.28 -15.58 -3.19
N PHE A 431 12.91 -16.13 -4.23
CA PHE A 431 12.20 -16.83 -5.31
C PHE A 431 11.56 -18.14 -4.83
N GLU A 432 12.26 -18.94 -4.00
CA GLU A 432 11.68 -20.11 -3.31
C GLU A 432 10.48 -19.73 -2.41
N ARG A 433 10.54 -18.55 -1.77
CA ARG A 433 9.45 -18.01 -0.95
C ARG A 433 8.33 -17.32 -1.75
N ARG A 434 8.35 -17.38 -3.09
CA ARG A 434 7.38 -16.72 -3.98
C ARG A 434 7.31 -15.18 -3.81
N LEU A 435 8.44 -14.53 -3.54
CA LEU A 435 8.50 -13.10 -3.19
C LEU A 435 8.95 -12.16 -4.33
N ILE A 436 9.49 -12.65 -5.45
CA ILE A 436 10.07 -11.77 -6.51
C ILE A 436 8.99 -11.16 -7.44
N PHE A 437 7.91 -11.90 -7.67
CA PHE A 437 6.78 -11.45 -8.51
C PHE A 437 5.44 -11.68 -7.81
N THR A 438 4.40 -11.04 -8.32
CA THR A 438 3.00 -11.13 -7.87
C THR A 438 2.06 -11.07 -9.09
N VAL A 439 0.77 -11.35 -8.93
CA VAL A 439 -0.24 -11.07 -9.98
C VAL A 439 -1.03 -9.82 -9.61
N GLY A 440 -0.99 -8.81 -10.48
CA GLY A 440 -1.70 -7.56 -10.29
C GLY A 440 -1.67 -6.65 -11.52
N THR A 441 -1.79 -5.34 -11.30
CA THR A 441 -1.78 -4.33 -12.37
C THR A 441 -0.35 -3.97 -12.78
N SER A 442 -0.06 -4.07 -14.07
CA SER A 442 1.21 -3.69 -14.68
C SER A 442 1.46 -2.18 -14.57
N ALA A 443 2.35 -1.76 -13.67
CA ALA A 443 2.69 -0.34 -13.47
C ALA A 443 3.18 0.37 -14.76
N THR A 444 3.74 -0.35 -15.73
CA THR A 444 4.22 0.19 -17.01
C THR A 444 3.14 0.26 -18.09
N THR A 445 2.08 -0.55 -18.00
CA THR A 445 1.10 -0.70 -19.11
C THR A 445 -0.38 -0.65 -18.70
N GLY A 446 -0.69 -0.43 -17.41
CA GLY A 446 -2.06 -0.40 -16.88
C GLY A 446 -2.83 -1.72 -16.94
N HIS A 447 -2.24 -2.81 -17.44
CA HIS A 447 -2.93 -4.08 -17.63
C HIS A 447 -3.04 -4.87 -16.32
N ASP A 448 -4.26 -5.18 -15.92
CA ASP A 448 -4.56 -6.10 -14.82
C ASP A 448 -4.24 -7.56 -15.15
N ASN A 449 -4.22 -8.38 -14.10
CA ASN A 449 -3.95 -9.82 -14.19
C ASN A 449 -2.58 -10.11 -14.84
N CYS A 450 -1.60 -9.25 -14.62
CA CYS A 450 -0.25 -9.38 -15.15
C CYS A 450 0.75 -9.80 -14.06
N VAL A 451 1.78 -10.56 -14.45
CA VAL A 451 2.88 -10.91 -13.54
C VAL A 451 3.84 -9.72 -13.42
N THR A 452 3.82 -9.07 -12.26
CA THR A 452 4.58 -7.84 -11.97
C THR A 452 5.71 -8.11 -10.99
N TRP A 453 6.71 -7.22 -10.94
CA TRP A 453 7.70 -7.25 -9.86
C TRP A 453 7.04 -6.85 -8.53
N THR A 454 7.52 -7.41 -7.42
CA THR A 454 7.23 -6.90 -6.07
C THR A 454 8.20 -5.77 -5.70
N ASN A 455 8.17 -5.32 -4.44
CA ASN A 455 9.09 -4.33 -3.88
C ASN A 455 10.50 -4.91 -3.59
N ILE A 456 11.05 -5.68 -4.53
CA ILE A 456 12.42 -6.20 -4.53
C ILE A 456 13.04 -5.80 -5.87
N HIS A 457 13.75 -4.69 -5.89
CA HIS A 457 14.23 -4.08 -7.12
C HIS A 457 15.31 -4.94 -7.80
N HIS A 458 15.26 -4.96 -9.12
CA HIS A 458 16.20 -5.69 -9.96
C HIS A 458 16.82 -4.75 -10.99
N LYS A 459 18.14 -4.79 -11.14
CA LYS A 459 18.83 -4.10 -12.23
C LYS A 459 18.67 -4.90 -13.52
N THR A 460 17.79 -4.42 -14.41
CA THR A 460 17.46 -5.05 -15.70
C THR A 460 18.39 -4.66 -16.84
N SER A 461 19.38 -3.80 -16.58
CA SER A 461 20.53 -3.55 -17.45
C SER A 461 21.84 -3.61 -16.65
N SER A 462 22.92 -4.11 -17.27
CA SER A 462 24.28 -4.13 -16.70
C SER A 462 25.04 -2.79 -16.88
N ARG A 463 24.41 -1.82 -17.56
CA ARG A 463 24.95 -0.50 -17.95
C ARG A 463 23.89 0.58 -17.84
N ASN A 464 24.27 1.83 -18.05
CA ASN A 464 23.29 2.93 -18.04
C ASN A 464 22.51 2.92 -19.37
N ASP A 465 21.21 2.64 -19.29
CA ASP A 465 20.26 2.60 -20.41
C ASP A 465 19.20 3.72 -20.31
N GLY A 466 19.36 4.65 -19.36
CA GLY A 466 18.38 5.71 -19.08
C GLY A 466 17.11 5.25 -18.36
N SER A 467 16.93 3.95 -18.07
CA SER A 467 15.70 3.42 -17.44
C SER A 467 15.63 3.64 -15.93
N GLY A 468 16.73 4.00 -15.28
CA GLY A 468 16.90 3.96 -13.82
C GLY A 468 17.18 2.55 -13.26
N HIS A 469 16.89 1.50 -14.03
CA HIS A 469 17.13 0.10 -13.68
C HIS A 469 18.48 -0.44 -14.18
N GLY A 470 19.40 0.45 -14.57
CA GLY A 470 20.78 0.15 -14.97
C GLY A 470 21.84 0.44 -13.89
N TYR A 471 23.07 0.02 -14.18
CA TYR A 471 24.30 0.43 -13.47
C TYR A 471 24.89 1.70 -14.14
N PRO A 472 25.84 2.45 -13.52
CA PRO A 472 26.43 2.25 -12.22
C PRO A 472 25.48 2.65 -11.09
N ASP A 473 25.43 1.83 -10.05
CA ASP A 473 24.67 2.11 -8.83
C ASP A 473 25.43 1.49 -7.64
N PRO A 474 26.22 2.31 -6.90
CA PRO A 474 26.99 1.83 -5.75
C PRO A 474 26.13 1.34 -4.58
N GLY A 475 24.91 1.88 -4.43
CA GLY A 475 24.03 1.63 -3.29
C GLY A 475 23.09 0.44 -3.50
N TYR A 476 22.77 0.09 -4.76
CA TYR A 476 21.80 -0.96 -5.11
C TYR A 476 21.97 -2.27 -4.33
N MET A 477 23.20 -2.77 -4.13
CA MET A 477 23.41 -4.04 -3.42
C MET A 477 23.18 -3.95 -1.90
N ASP A 478 23.23 -2.77 -1.28
CA ASP A 478 22.81 -2.59 0.11
C ASP A 478 21.28 -2.45 0.20
N ASN A 479 20.70 -1.60 -0.66
CA ASN A 479 19.25 -1.40 -0.77
C ASN A 479 18.52 -2.73 -1.01
N LEU A 480 19.04 -3.58 -1.91
CA LEU A 480 18.50 -4.91 -2.19
C LEU A 480 18.54 -5.83 -0.96
N ILE A 481 19.62 -5.79 -0.17
CA ILE A 481 19.73 -6.58 1.07
C ILE A 481 18.73 -6.06 2.12
N GLU A 482 18.48 -4.75 2.17
CA GLU A 482 17.47 -4.16 3.06
C GLU A 482 16.02 -4.49 2.61
N GLU A 483 15.72 -4.42 1.31
CA GLU A 483 14.44 -4.84 0.73
C GLU A 483 14.14 -6.32 1.03
N LEU A 484 15.13 -7.19 0.83
CA LEU A 484 15.04 -8.62 1.16
C LEU A 484 14.83 -8.84 2.67
N LYS A 485 15.56 -8.10 3.52
CA LYS A 485 15.35 -8.12 4.97
C LYS A 485 13.94 -7.66 5.39
N ASN A 486 13.37 -6.66 4.70
CA ASN A 486 12.02 -6.14 4.97
C ASN A 486 10.89 -7.12 4.57
N VAL A 487 11.16 -8.08 3.70
CA VAL A 487 10.30 -9.26 3.43
C VAL A 487 10.71 -10.51 4.22
N GLY A 488 11.66 -10.41 5.16
CA GLY A 488 12.07 -11.51 6.03
C GLY A 488 12.97 -12.54 5.33
N VAL A 489 13.84 -12.09 4.41
CA VAL A 489 14.89 -12.89 3.78
C VAL A 489 16.26 -12.33 4.17
N THR A 490 17.06 -13.16 4.83
CA THR A 490 18.29 -12.76 5.53
C THR A 490 19.40 -13.80 5.37
N ASP A 491 20.61 -13.45 5.82
CA ASP A 491 21.78 -14.34 5.80
C ASP A 491 21.53 -15.68 6.51
N ALA A 492 20.64 -15.72 7.51
CA ALA A 492 20.29 -16.94 8.24
C ALA A 492 19.37 -17.89 7.44
N ASP A 493 18.75 -17.41 6.36
CA ASP A 493 17.91 -18.18 5.46
C ASP A 493 18.70 -18.80 4.29
N ILE A 494 19.97 -18.40 4.12
CA ILE A 494 20.86 -18.93 3.11
C ILE A 494 21.27 -20.37 3.48
N LYS A 495 20.99 -21.32 2.59
CA LYS A 495 21.48 -22.70 2.70
C LYS A 495 23.02 -22.70 2.57
N PRO A 496 23.74 -23.45 3.43
CA PRO A 496 25.20 -23.49 3.43
C PRO A 496 25.77 -23.89 2.06
#